data_AF-A0A0R2HYH3-F1
#
_entry.id   AF-A0A0R2HYH3-F1
#
_cell.length_a   1.000
_cell.length_b   1.000
_cell.length_c   1.000
_cell.angle_alpha   90.00
_cell.angle_beta   90.00
_cell.angle_gamma   90.00
#
_symmetry.space_group_name_H-M   'P 1'
#
loop_
_entity.id
_entity.type
_entity.pdbx_description
1 polymer ?
#
loop_
_entity_poly.entity_id
_entity_poly.type
_entity_poly.pdbx_seq_one_letter_code
_entity_poly.pdbx_strand_id
1 'polypeptide(L)'
;MNRQTEYLLTLIGAIFNALSAFVLIIITALAGIGISSQMNQTYDTDYYNTNYYDGSESALLIGVLIVVVIFLVATSIVGFIAAFKIKKGHSGWGIAVLVLGGLSITSIHGILWVIAGIMMLTRNGQINEGSDSITDDLTYLKKLYDEGIISTDEYEKKKKEWLNF
;
A
#
# COMPACT_ATOMS: atom_id res chain seq x y z
N MET A 1 -12.17 -4.97 -17.40
CA MET A 1 -10.99 -5.79 -17.04
C MET A 1 -11.06 -6.16 -15.57
N ASN A 2 -10.82 -7.41 -15.22
CA ASN A 2 -11.00 -7.89 -13.84
C ASN A 2 -9.86 -7.37 -12.94
N ARG A 3 -10.16 -6.51 -11.96
CA ARG A 3 -9.22 -6.00 -10.91
C ARG A 3 -9.38 -6.74 -9.58
N GLN A 4 -9.87 -7.98 -9.64
CA GLN A 4 -10.21 -8.78 -8.47
C GLN A 4 -9.00 -9.06 -7.57
N THR A 5 -7.83 -9.33 -8.16
CA THR A 5 -6.61 -9.66 -7.40
C THR A 5 -6.10 -8.45 -6.62
N GLU A 6 -6.00 -7.29 -7.27
CA GLU A 6 -5.55 -6.03 -6.65
C GLU A 6 -6.52 -5.59 -5.54
N TYR A 7 -7.83 -5.73 -5.79
CA TYR A 7 -8.88 -5.50 -4.80
C TYR A 7 -8.74 -6.43 -3.59
N LEU A 8 -8.61 -7.73 -3.82
CA LEU A 8 -8.56 -8.74 -2.76
C LEU A 8 -7.31 -8.54 -1.88
N LEU A 9 -6.15 -8.30 -2.48
CA LEU A 9 -4.90 -8.05 -1.76
C LEU A 9 -4.99 -6.78 -0.91
N THR A 10 -5.52 -5.69 -1.47
CA THR A 10 -5.71 -4.43 -0.73
C THR A 10 -6.68 -4.62 0.43
N LEU A 11 -7.78 -5.33 0.21
CA LEU A 11 -8.81 -5.61 1.21
C LEU A 11 -8.26 -6.49 2.34
N ILE A 12 -7.59 -7.60 2.01
CA ILE A 12 -6.98 -8.49 2.99
C ILE A 12 -5.94 -7.72 3.82
N GLY A 13 -5.09 -6.91 3.17
CA GLY A 13 -4.14 -6.05 3.88
C GLY A 13 -4.84 -5.07 4.84
N ALA A 14 -5.95 -4.45 4.43
CA ALA A 14 -6.72 -3.57 5.30
C ALA A 14 -7.35 -4.30 6.50
N ILE A 15 -7.85 -5.52 6.29
CA ILE A 15 -8.38 -6.37 7.37
C ILE A 15 -7.28 -6.74 8.37
N PHE A 16 -6.11 -7.18 7.89
CA PHE A 16 -4.99 -7.49 8.78
C PHE A 16 -4.53 -6.26 9.56
N ASN A 17 -4.45 -5.10 8.91
CA ASN A 17 -4.10 -3.85 9.59
C ASN A 17 -5.15 -3.48 10.66
N ALA A 18 -6.44 -3.63 10.35
CA ALA A 18 -7.52 -3.40 11.31
C ALA A 18 -7.42 -4.34 12.52
N LEU A 19 -7.10 -5.62 12.29
CA LEU A 19 -6.90 -6.59 13.37
C LEU A 19 -5.68 -6.22 14.22
N SER A 20 -4.56 -5.82 13.61
CA SER A 20 -3.37 -5.34 14.33
C SER A 20 -3.70 -4.10 15.16
N ALA A 21 -4.45 -3.14 14.60
CA ALA A 21 -4.91 -1.95 15.31
C ALA A 21 -5.78 -2.32 16.52
N PHE A 22 -6.71 -3.26 16.35
CA PHE A 22 -7.58 -3.74 17.42
C PHE A 22 -6.79 -4.39 18.58
N VAL A 23 -5.83 -5.24 18.27
CA VAL A 23 -4.94 -5.84 19.27
C VAL A 23 -4.14 -4.76 20.00
N LEU A 24 -3.58 -3.79 19.27
CA LEU A 24 -2.80 -2.71 19.88
C LEU A 24 -3.66 -1.79 20.75
N ILE A 25 -4.92 -1.55 20.39
CA ILE A 25 -5.89 -0.82 21.23
C ILE A 25 -6.06 -1.53 22.57
N ILE A 26 -6.25 -2.86 22.58
CA ILE A 26 -6.40 -3.64 23.81
C ILE A 26 -5.13 -3.54 24.66
N ILE A 27 -3.95 -3.72 24.06
CA ILE A 27 -2.66 -3.61 24.76
C ILE A 27 -2.49 -2.22 25.37
N THR A 28 -2.80 -1.16 24.61
CA THR A 28 -2.68 0.23 25.07
C THR A 28 -3.65 0.52 26.21
N ALA A 29 -4.89 0.03 26.11
CA ALA A 29 -5.89 0.17 27.18
C ALA A 29 -5.46 -0.56 28.46
N LEU A 30 -4.97 -1.79 28.35
CA LEU A 30 -4.47 -2.56 29.50
C LEU A 30 -3.24 -1.90 30.14
N ALA A 31 -2.30 -1.40 29.33
CA ALA A 31 -1.14 -0.67 29.81
C ALA A 31 -1.55 0.62 30.56
N GLY A 32 -2.51 1.36 30.02
CA GLY A 32 -3.08 2.54 30.68
C GLY A 32 -3.71 2.23 32.05
N ILE A 33 -4.52 1.17 32.12
CA ILE A 33 -5.13 0.72 33.38
C ILE A 33 -4.04 0.30 34.39
N GLY A 34 -3.05 -0.49 33.97
CA GLY A 34 -1.97 -0.97 34.84
C GLY A 34 -1.12 0.15 35.44
N ILE A 35 -0.87 1.23 34.69
CA ILE A 35 -0.11 2.38 35.19
C ILE A 35 -0.97 3.20 36.16
N SER A 36 -2.27 3.38 35.87
CA SER A 36 -3.19 4.08 36.78
C SER A 36 -3.37 3.38 38.14
N SER A 37 -3.35 2.04 38.18
CA SER A 37 -3.48 1.29 39.43
C SER A 37 -2.23 1.36 40.31
N GLN A 38 -1.03 1.43 39.70
CA GLN A 38 0.22 1.62 40.44
C GLN A 38 0.31 3.01 41.07
N MET A 39 -0.09 4.06 40.34
CA MET A 39 -0.11 5.43 40.89
C MET A 39 -1.05 5.55 42.10
N ASN A 40 -2.21 4.90 42.07
CA ASN A 40 -3.14 4.89 43.21
C ASN A 40 -2.60 4.15 44.45
N GLN A 41 -1.75 3.13 44.28
CA GLN A 41 -1.14 2.42 45.42
C GLN A 41 0.00 3.20 46.08
N THR A 42 0.77 3.97 45.30
CA THR A 42 1.84 4.83 45.85
C THR A 42 1.29 5.91 46.77
N TYR A 43 0.13 6.51 46.44
CA TYR A 43 -0.50 7.53 47.29
C TYR A 43 -1.04 7.02 48.65
N ASP A 44 -1.29 5.71 48.77
CA ASP A 44 -1.88 5.12 49.99
C ASP A 44 -0.81 4.48 50.92
N THR A 45 0.44 4.41 50.46
CA THR A 45 1.56 3.75 51.17
C THR A 45 2.73 4.68 51.49
N ASP A 46 2.43 5.93 51.85
CA ASP A 46 3.42 6.86 52.38
C ASP A 46 3.72 6.57 53.86
N TYR A 47 4.68 5.66 54.12
CA TYR A 47 5.51 5.80 55.32
C TYR A 47 6.94 5.21 55.22
N TYR A 48 7.21 4.21 54.35
CA TYR A 48 8.55 3.58 54.35
C TYR A 48 8.95 2.90 53.03
N ASN A 49 8.92 3.57 51.87
CA ASN A 49 9.77 3.10 50.75
C ASN A 49 9.99 4.17 49.68
N THR A 50 11.15 4.83 49.73
CA THR A 50 11.62 5.75 48.68
C THR A 50 12.19 4.97 47.49
N ASN A 51 11.33 4.29 46.73
CA ASN A 51 11.60 4.05 45.32
C ASN A 51 10.75 5.04 44.54
N TYR A 52 11.32 6.21 44.25
CA TYR A 52 10.69 7.26 43.48
C TYR A 52 10.46 6.73 42.06
N TYR A 53 9.28 6.16 41.81
CA TYR A 53 8.88 5.70 40.49
C TYR A 53 8.57 6.95 39.65
N ASP A 54 9.50 7.34 38.79
CA ASP A 54 9.30 8.44 37.85
C ASP A 54 8.30 7.99 36.78
N GLY A 55 7.02 8.30 37.00
CA GLY A 55 5.92 7.96 36.10
C GLY A 55 5.97 8.66 34.74
N SER A 56 6.98 9.51 34.47
CA SER A 56 7.13 10.21 33.21
C SER A 56 7.48 9.27 32.04
N GLU A 57 8.28 8.23 32.27
CA GLU A 57 8.67 7.27 31.22
C GLU A 57 7.50 6.41 30.75
N SER A 58 6.67 5.95 31.70
CA SER A 58 5.51 5.12 31.43
C SER A 58 4.37 5.91 30.75
N ALA A 59 4.20 7.18 31.13
CA ALA A 59 3.29 8.10 30.45
C ALA A 59 3.72 8.39 29.00
N LEU A 60 5.02 8.59 28.74
CA LEU A 60 5.55 8.79 27.40
C LEU A 60 5.29 7.56 26.53
N LEU A 61 5.52 6.35 27.06
CA LEU A 61 5.29 5.10 26.34
C LEU A 61 3.81 4.95 25.94
N ILE A 62 2.86 5.19 26.86
CA ILE A 62 1.43 5.18 26.53
C ILE A 62 1.12 6.24 25.47
N GLY A 63 1.67 7.44 25.61
CA GLY A 63 1.47 8.53 24.64
C GLY A 63 1.89 8.13 23.23
N VAL A 64 3.07 7.52 23.09
CA VAL A 64 3.57 7.00 21.81
C VAL A 64 2.65 5.90 21.27
N LEU A 65 2.22 4.95 22.11
CA LEU A 65 1.30 3.89 21.70
C LEU A 65 -0.03 4.45 21.17
N ILE A 66 -0.59 5.47 21.81
CA ILE A 66 -1.83 6.12 21.35
C ILE A 66 -1.63 6.73 19.95
N VAL A 67 -0.51 7.41 19.72
CA VAL A 67 -0.20 7.99 18.39
C VAL A 67 -0.09 6.89 17.33
N VAL A 68 0.58 5.77 17.65
CA VAL A 68 0.72 4.62 16.75
C VAL A 68 -0.65 3.99 16.45
N VAL A 69 -1.52 3.85 17.46
CA VAL A 69 -2.90 3.37 17.28
C VAL A 69 -3.70 4.27 16.36
N ILE A 70 -3.66 5.59 16.55
CA ILE A 70 -4.36 6.55 15.68
C ILE A 70 -3.89 6.40 14.23
N PHE A 71 -2.58 6.25 14.04
CA PHE A 71 -2.01 6.06 12.71
C PHE A 71 -2.46 4.73 12.07
N LEU A 72 -2.45 3.62 12.81
CA LEU A 72 -2.94 2.32 12.35
C LEU A 72 -4.42 2.36 11.96
N VAL A 73 -5.26 3.02 12.77
CA VAL A 73 -6.68 3.19 12.47
C VAL A 73 -6.88 4.04 11.21
N ALA A 74 -6.18 5.17 11.09
CA ALA A 74 -6.27 6.04 9.93
C ALA A 74 -5.85 5.31 8.64
N THR A 75 -4.72 4.61 8.66
CA THR A 75 -4.25 3.83 7.51
C THR A 75 -5.17 2.67 7.16
N SER A 76 -5.81 2.04 8.14
CA SER A 76 -6.83 1.00 7.92
C SER A 76 -8.04 1.55 7.17
N ILE A 77 -8.57 2.70 7.60
CA ILE A 77 -9.69 3.37 6.91
C ILE A 77 -9.32 3.71 5.47
N VAL A 78 -8.13 4.27 5.25
CA VAL A 78 -7.64 4.58 3.89
C VAL A 78 -7.49 3.30 3.06
N GLY A 79 -6.99 2.21 3.65
CA GLY A 79 -6.88 0.89 2.99
C GLY A 79 -8.23 0.35 2.53
N PHE A 80 -9.28 0.45 3.36
CA PHE A 80 -10.64 0.07 2.95
C PHE A 80 -11.18 0.95 1.82
N ILE A 81 -11.02 2.27 1.91
CA ILE A 81 -11.45 3.21 0.86
C ILE A 81 -10.73 2.88 -0.46
N ALA A 82 -9.42 2.62 -0.39
CA ALA A 82 -8.62 2.25 -1.53
C ALA A 82 -9.12 0.96 -2.18
N ALA A 83 -9.36 -0.10 -1.39
CA ALA A 83 -9.90 -1.36 -1.91
C ALA A 83 -11.21 -1.13 -2.69
N PHE A 84 -12.19 -0.42 -2.12
CA PHE A 84 -13.45 -0.16 -2.81
C PHE A 84 -13.31 0.71 -4.06
N LYS A 85 -12.38 1.67 -4.06
CA LYS A 85 -12.12 2.49 -5.26
C LYS A 85 -11.37 1.73 -6.35
N ILE A 86 -10.49 0.81 -6.00
CA ILE A 86 -9.83 -0.11 -6.92
C ILE A 86 -10.87 -1.01 -7.60
N LYS A 87 -11.83 -1.54 -6.83
CA LYS A 87 -12.96 -2.32 -7.38
C LYS A 87 -13.78 -1.53 -8.41
N LYS A 88 -13.92 -0.22 -8.22
CA LYS A 88 -14.61 0.70 -9.14
C LYS A 88 -13.76 1.19 -10.32
N GLY A 89 -12.54 0.66 -10.50
CA GLY A 89 -11.71 0.99 -11.68
C GLY A 89 -10.93 2.31 -11.59
N HIS A 90 -10.88 2.98 -10.43
CA HIS A 90 -10.10 4.21 -10.29
C HIS A 90 -8.60 3.88 -10.23
N SER A 91 -7.80 4.40 -11.16
CA SER A 91 -6.39 4.01 -11.30
C SER A 91 -5.42 4.70 -10.30
N GLY A 92 -5.76 5.89 -9.82
CA GLY A 92 -4.87 6.65 -8.91
C GLY A 92 -4.66 6.04 -7.51
N TRP A 93 -5.47 5.06 -7.11
CA TRP A 93 -5.38 4.47 -5.77
C TRP A 93 -4.24 3.45 -5.62
N GLY A 94 -3.68 2.95 -6.72
CA GLY A 94 -2.54 2.02 -6.66
C GLY A 94 -1.30 2.65 -6.05
N ILE A 95 -1.03 3.92 -6.35
CA ILE A 95 0.09 4.69 -5.79
C ILE A 95 -0.11 4.92 -4.29
N ALA A 96 -1.32 5.29 -3.88
CA ALA A 96 -1.62 5.48 -2.46
C ALA A 96 -1.40 4.20 -1.65
N VAL A 97 -1.87 3.05 -2.16
CA VAL A 97 -1.67 1.74 -1.53
C VAL A 97 -0.19 1.34 -1.54
N LEU A 98 0.54 1.64 -2.61
CA LEU A 98 1.98 1.40 -2.70
C LEU A 98 2.76 2.17 -1.64
N VAL A 99 2.50 3.48 -1.49
CA VAL A 99 3.17 4.33 -0.52
C VAL A 99 2.87 3.88 0.91
N LEU A 100 1.60 3.56 1.19
CA LEU A 100 1.19 3.03 2.50
C LEU A 100 1.84 1.68 2.80
N GLY A 101 1.88 0.77 1.83
CA GLY A 101 2.54 -0.53 1.99
C GLY A 101 4.05 -0.41 2.15
N GLY A 102 4.69 0.53 1.45
CA GLY A 102 6.13 0.80 1.58
C GLY A 102 6.49 1.33 2.96
N LEU A 103 5.64 2.18 3.54
CA LEU A 103 5.81 2.69 4.89
C LEU A 103 5.64 1.58 5.95
N SER A 104 4.85 0.54 5.67
CA SER A 104 4.62 -0.60 6.56
C SER A 104 5.26 -1.91 6.07
N ILE A 105 6.34 -1.85 5.28
CA ILE A 105 6.94 -3.03 4.61
C ILE A 105 7.37 -4.16 5.56
N THR A 106 7.68 -3.83 6.81
CA THR A 106 8.07 -4.80 7.85
C THR A 106 6.92 -5.69 8.30
N SER A 107 5.70 -5.43 7.83
CA SER A 107 4.48 -6.11 8.25
C SER A 107 3.85 -6.88 7.08
N ILE A 108 3.13 -7.95 7.42
CA ILE A 108 2.44 -8.79 6.43
C ILE A 108 1.44 -7.95 5.60
N HIS A 109 0.68 -7.06 6.25
CA HIS A 109 -0.29 -6.21 5.56
C HIS A 109 0.38 -5.18 4.64
N GLY A 110 1.53 -4.65 5.03
CA GLY A 110 2.31 -3.74 4.19
C GLY A 110 2.83 -4.41 2.92
N ILE A 111 3.35 -5.63 3.03
CA ILE A 111 3.79 -6.42 1.87
C ILE A 111 2.63 -6.66 0.88
N LEU A 112 1.44 -7.02 1.39
CA LEU A 112 0.24 -7.20 0.56
C LEU A 112 -0.15 -5.91 -0.17
N TRP A 113 -0.05 -4.76 0.50
CA TRP A 113 -0.31 -3.45 -0.11
C TRP A 113 0.73 -3.08 -1.16
N VAL A 114 2.02 -3.35 -0.93
CA VAL A 114 3.06 -3.12 -1.96
C VAL A 114 2.80 -3.97 -3.20
N ILE A 115 2.51 -5.26 -3.02
CA ILE A 115 2.22 -6.17 -4.14
C ILE A 115 0.99 -5.69 -4.93
N ALA A 116 -0.08 -5.29 -4.23
CA ALA A 116 -1.27 -4.73 -4.86
C ALA A 116 -0.97 -3.43 -5.63
N GLY A 117 -0.18 -2.53 -5.04
CA GLY A 117 0.24 -1.28 -5.65
C GLY A 117 1.08 -1.48 -6.91
N ILE A 118 2.09 -2.37 -6.85
CA ILE A 118 2.95 -2.70 -8.00
C ILE A 118 2.11 -3.30 -9.13
N MET A 119 1.25 -4.29 -8.84
CA MET A 119 0.38 -4.88 -9.87
C MET A 119 -0.51 -3.85 -10.55
N MET A 120 -0.99 -2.88 -9.78
CA MET A 120 -1.85 -1.82 -10.32
C MET A 120 -1.07 -0.83 -11.19
N LEU A 121 0.19 -0.55 -10.85
CA LEU A 121 1.10 0.30 -11.62
C LEU A 121 1.60 -0.38 -12.90
N THR A 122 2.04 -1.63 -12.82
CA THR A 122 2.55 -2.38 -13.99
C THR A 122 1.46 -2.63 -15.02
N ARG A 123 0.20 -2.77 -14.58
CA ARG A 123 -0.95 -2.90 -15.46
C ARG A 123 -1.33 -1.61 -16.19
N ASN A 124 -1.04 -0.45 -15.58
CA ASN A 124 -1.09 0.85 -16.24
C ASN A 124 0.17 1.10 -17.10
N GLY A 125 1.30 0.46 -16.76
CA GLY A 125 2.57 0.52 -17.48
C GLY A 125 2.57 -0.24 -18.81
N GLN A 126 1.69 -1.23 -19.00
CA GLN A 126 1.44 -1.82 -20.33
C GLN A 126 0.77 -0.84 -21.32
N ILE A 127 0.42 0.38 -20.88
CA ILE A 127 -0.01 1.49 -21.73
C ILE A 127 0.92 2.71 -21.52
N ASN A 128 2.15 2.47 -21.07
CA ASN A 128 3.21 3.49 -21.00
C ASN A 128 4.58 2.89 -21.41
N GLU A 129 4.59 1.97 -22.37
CA GLU A 129 5.50 2.18 -23.48
C GLU A 129 4.85 3.28 -24.33
N GLY A 130 5.39 4.51 -24.29
CA GLY A 130 5.28 5.34 -25.49
C GLY A 130 6.04 4.56 -26.56
N SER A 131 5.41 3.92 -27.54
CA SER A 131 4.39 4.44 -28.44
C SER A 131 4.72 5.84 -28.96
N ASP A 132 5.92 5.95 -29.55
CA ASP A 132 5.88 6.41 -30.94
C ASP A 132 5.09 5.34 -31.68
N SER A 133 3.81 5.60 -31.97
CA SER A 133 2.93 4.64 -32.68
C SER A 133 3.60 4.10 -33.95
N ILE A 134 4.48 4.91 -34.53
CA ILE A 134 5.35 4.60 -35.65
C ILE A 134 6.26 3.39 -35.35
N THR A 135 6.94 3.32 -34.20
CA THR A 135 7.88 2.22 -33.89
C THR A 135 7.19 0.88 -33.64
N ASP A 136 6.04 0.88 -32.98
CA ASP A 136 5.28 -0.35 -32.72
C ASP A 136 4.72 -0.93 -34.01
N ASP A 137 4.19 -0.05 -34.85
CA ASP A 137 3.66 -0.44 -36.13
C ASP A 137 4.76 -0.80 -37.13
N LEU A 138 5.95 -0.18 -37.09
CA LEU A 138 7.13 -0.63 -37.85
C LEU A 138 7.61 -2.01 -37.40
N THR A 139 7.54 -2.31 -36.10
CA THR A 139 7.91 -3.61 -35.54
C THR A 139 6.92 -4.69 -35.98
N TYR A 140 5.62 -4.35 -35.99
CA TYR A 140 4.57 -5.21 -36.54
C TYR A 140 4.74 -5.42 -38.05
N LEU A 141 5.04 -4.37 -38.80
CA LEU A 141 5.29 -4.44 -40.24
C LEU A 141 6.49 -5.35 -40.57
N LYS A 142 7.57 -5.24 -39.79
CA LYS A 142 8.76 -6.09 -39.94
C LYS A 142 8.45 -7.55 -39.65
N LYS A 143 7.64 -7.83 -38.62
CA LYS A 143 7.20 -9.18 -38.31
C LYS A 143 6.41 -9.83 -39.45
N LEU A 144 5.50 -9.08 -40.09
CA LEU A 144 4.75 -9.59 -41.25
C LEU A 144 5.65 -9.89 -42.46
N TYR A 145 6.72 -9.12 -42.64
CA TYR A 145 7.72 -9.38 -43.68
C TYR A 145 8.55 -10.63 -43.37
N ASP A 146 9.03 -10.76 -42.13
CA ASP A 146 9.83 -11.92 -41.68
C ASP A 146 9.01 -13.23 -41.73
N GLU A 147 7.68 -13.15 -41.53
CA GLU A 147 6.73 -14.26 -41.68
C GLU A 147 6.35 -14.55 -43.15
N GLY A 148 6.84 -13.75 -44.12
CA GLY A 148 6.55 -13.91 -45.55
C GLY A 148 5.10 -13.59 -45.94
N ILE A 149 4.35 -12.90 -45.07
CA ILE A 149 2.94 -12.54 -45.28
C ILE A 149 2.81 -11.36 -46.26
N ILE A 150 3.79 -10.44 -46.24
CA ILE A 150 3.86 -9.30 -47.14
C ILE A 150 5.13 -9.36 -48.00
N SER A 151 5.04 -8.84 -49.23
CA SER A 151 6.20 -8.76 -50.12
C SER A 151 7.16 -7.63 -49.72
N THR A 152 8.41 -7.74 -50.16
CA THR A 152 9.44 -6.68 -50.01
C THR A 152 8.95 -5.31 -50.48
N ASP A 153 8.23 -5.28 -51.60
CA ASP A 153 7.72 -4.04 -52.20
C ASP A 153 6.62 -3.40 -51.35
N GLU A 154 5.75 -4.21 -50.74
CA GLU A 154 4.67 -3.73 -49.88
C GLU A 154 5.18 -3.23 -48.52
N TYR A 155 6.21 -3.88 -47.98
CA TYR A 155 6.91 -3.46 -46.77
C TYR A 155 7.58 -2.08 -46.94
N GLU A 156 8.37 -1.89 -48.01
CA GLU A 156 9.07 -0.62 -48.26
C GLU A 156 8.09 0.54 -48.54
N LYS A 157 6.95 0.26 -49.19
CA LYS A 157 5.91 1.27 -49.42
C LYS A 157 5.27 1.74 -48.11
N LYS A 158 4.79 0.81 -47.28
CA LYS A 158 4.15 1.15 -45.99
C LYS A 158 5.13 1.82 -45.04
N LYS A 159 6.38 1.34 -44.97
CA LYS A 159 7.44 1.98 -44.19
C LYS A 159 7.67 3.45 -44.57
N LYS A 160 7.65 3.79 -45.86
CA LYS A 160 7.80 5.17 -46.34
C LYS A 160 6.58 6.05 -46.07
N GLU A 161 5.37 5.51 -46.20
CA GLU A 161 4.13 6.24 -45.87
C GLU A 161 4.11 6.67 -44.41
N TRP A 162 4.71 5.87 -43.53
CA TRP A 162 4.68 6.05 -42.08
C TRP A 162 5.81 6.93 -41.55
N LEU A 163 6.93 7.02 -42.27
CA LEU A 163 8.07 7.89 -41.94
C LEU A 163 7.93 9.32 -42.51
N ASN A 164 6.94 9.58 -43.36
CA ASN A 164 6.70 10.88 -43.98
C ASN A 164 5.57 11.70 -43.32
N PHE A 165 5.13 11.30 -42.12
CA PHE A 165 4.14 12.01 -41.30
C PHE A 165 4.84 12.77 -40.16
#